data_AF-A0A954GKW6-F1
#
_entry.id   AF-A0A954GKW6-F1
#
_cell.length_a   1.000
_cell.length_b   1.000
_cell.length_c   1.000
_cell.angle_alpha   90.00
_cell.angle_beta   90.00
_cell.angle_gamma   90.00
#
_symmetry.space_group_name_H-M   'P 1'
#
loop_
_entity.id
_entity.type
_entity.pdbx_description
1 polymer ?
#
loop_
_entity_poly.entity_id
_entity_poly.type
_entity_poly.pdbx_seq_one_letter_code
_entity_poly.pdbx_strand_id
1 'polypeptide(L)'
;MSSAKAAIGLDFGTESVRALVVDLEGHELGEAVDAYAHGQITETLPGTGEKLPPDFAFQHPSDWIESAVTAVQSAVKAAGIDGDQVVGIGVDFTSCTMLPALADGTPLCLDERFAA
;
A
#
# COMPACT_ATOMS: atom_id res chain seq x y z
N MET A 1 -30.96 9.81 10.61
CA MET A 1 -30.07 10.77 9.92
C MET A 1 -29.17 9.95 9.02
N SER A 2 -28.97 10.36 7.76
CA SER A 2 -27.98 9.66 6.92
C SER A 2 -26.62 9.84 7.59
N SER A 3 -25.95 8.74 7.94
CA SER A 3 -24.55 8.80 8.35
C SER A 3 -23.75 9.54 7.27
N ALA A 4 -22.87 10.46 7.67
CA ALA A 4 -21.97 11.13 6.72
C ALA A 4 -21.13 10.06 6.03
N LYS A 5 -21.03 10.14 4.70
CA LYS A 5 -20.36 9.12 3.86
C LYS A 5 -19.01 9.64 3.40
N ALA A 6 -18.02 8.77 3.38
CA ALA A 6 -16.68 9.09 2.91
C ALA A 6 -16.15 8.00 1.96
N ALA A 7 -15.16 8.34 1.15
CA ALA A 7 -14.37 7.41 0.36
C ALA A 7 -12.90 7.47 0.82
N ILE A 8 -12.16 6.39 0.57
CA ILE A 8 -10.71 6.34 0.83
C ILE A 8 -9.97 6.29 -0.50
N GLY A 9 -8.98 7.14 -0.67
CA GLY A 9 -7.95 7.02 -1.71
C GLY A 9 -6.67 6.43 -1.13
N LEU A 10 -6.08 5.47 -1.83
CA LEU A 10 -4.75 4.93 -1.54
C LEU A 10 -3.79 5.28 -2.67
N ASP A 11 -2.78 6.09 -2.36
CA ASP A 11 -1.69 6.49 -3.25
C ASP A 11 -0.43 5.73 -2.86
N PHE A 12 -0.10 4.71 -3.66
CA PHE A 12 1.07 3.87 -3.45
C PHE A 12 2.26 4.41 -4.24
N GLY A 13 3.18 5.04 -3.51
CA GLY A 13 4.44 5.56 -4.01
C GLY A 13 5.56 4.53 -4.05
N THR A 14 6.78 5.02 -4.25
CA THR A 14 7.99 4.20 -4.33
C THR A 14 8.46 3.68 -2.96
N GLU A 15 8.26 4.45 -1.90
CA GLU A 15 8.79 4.12 -0.56
C GLU A 15 7.74 4.15 0.55
N SER A 16 6.50 4.47 0.21
CA SER A 16 5.40 4.61 1.15
C SER A 16 4.05 4.55 0.45
N VAL A 17 3.00 4.39 1.24
CA VAL A 17 1.61 4.57 0.81
C VAL A 17 0.94 5.66 1.64
N ARG A 18 0.13 6.49 0.99
CA ARG A 18 -0.75 7.47 1.62
C ARG A 18 -2.19 6.98 1.56
N ALA A 19 -2.90 7.07 2.68
CA ALA A 19 -4.35 6.97 2.73
C ALA A 19 -4.96 8.36 2.93
N LEU A 20 -5.95 8.71 2.12
CA LEU A 20 -6.72 9.94 2.22
C LEU A 20 -8.21 9.62 2.36
N VAL A 21 -8.85 10.15 3.39
CA VAL A 21 -10.29 10.07 3.59
C VAL A 21 -10.93 11.36 3.08
N VAL A 22 -11.91 11.23 2.18
CA VAL A 22 -12.58 12.35 1.50
C VAL A 22 -14.09 12.22 1.63
N ASP A 23 -14.81 13.30 1.90
CA ASP A 23 -16.28 13.30 1.81
C ASP A 23 -16.78 13.27 0.35
N LEU A 24 -18.09 13.18 0.16
CA LEU A 24 -18.69 13.08 -1.19
C LEU A 24 -18.71 14.42 -1.93
N GLU A 25 -18.38 15.51 -1.24
CA GLU A 25 -18.23 16.85 -1.77
C GLU A 25 -16.77 17.16 -2.15
N GLY A 26 -15.84 16.26 -1.81
CA GLY A 26 -14.41 16.34 -2.14
C GLY A 26 -13.55 17.01 -1.08
N HIS A 27 -14.06 17.21 0.15
CA HIS A 27 -13.25 17.73 1.26
C HIS A 27 -12.45 16.62 1.92
N GLU A 28 -11.17 16.90 2.18
CA GLU A 28 -10.30 16.03 2.94
C GLU A 28 -10.72 16.03 4.42
N LEU A 29 -11.02 14.84 4.94
CA LEU A 29 -11.42 14.64 6.34
C LEU A 29 -10.23 14.19 7.20
N GLY A 30 -9.30 13.42 6.63
CA GLY A 30 -8.11 12.95 7.31
C GLY A 30 -7.15 12.22 6.38
N GLU A 31 -5.87 12.23 6.72
CA GLU A 31 -4.83 11.54 5.95
C GLU A 31 -3.82 10.87 6.88
N ALA A 32 -3.10 9.89 6.33
CA ALA A 32 -1.91 9.32 6.94
C ALA A 32 -0.99 8.73 5.88
N VAL A 33 0.30 8.64 6.20
CA VAL A 33 1.33 8.02 5.36
C VAL A 33 2.05 6.98 6.20
N ASP A 34 2.32 5.82 5.60
CA ASP A 34 3.14 4.78 6.20
C ASP A 34 4.26 4.36 5.24
N ALA A 35 5.49 4.31 5.75
CA ALA A 35 6.67 3.96 4.96
C ALA A 35 6.81 2.45 4.84
N TYR A 36 7.18 1.98 3.65
CA TYR A 36 7.46 0.56 3.41
C TYR A 36 8.64 0.11 4.25
N ALA A 37 8.47 -0.98 4.99
CA ALA A 37 9.48 -1.50 5.90
C ALA A 37 10.81 -1.83 5.22
N HIS A 38 10.76 -2.31 3.97
CA HIS A 38 11.92 -2.62 3.16
C HIS A 38 12.35 -1.46 2.26
N GLY A 39 11.53 -0.41 2.12
CA GLY A 39 11.74 0.68 1.18
C GLY A 39 11.92 0.19 -0.26
N GLN A 40 12.69 0.93 -1.05
CA GLN A 40 13.15 0.46 -2.35
C GLN A 40 14.36 -0.47 -2.18
N ILE A 41 14.29 -1.65 -2.79
CA ILE A 41 15.34 -2.66 -2.72
C ILE A 41 16.23 -2.53 -3.96
N THR A 42 17.38 -1.89 -3.80
CA THR A 42 18.32 -1.60 -4.90
C THR A 42 19.71 -2.21 -4.71
N GLU A 43 20.09 -2.54 -3.47
CA GLU A 43 21.45 -2.98 -3.15
C GLU A 43 21.58 -4.49 -2.98
N THR A 44 20.75 -5.07 -2.10
CA THR A 44 20.82 -6.50 -1.75
C THR A 44 19.43 -7.12 -1.68
N LEU A 45 19.30 -8.34 -2.21
CA LEU A 45 18.06 -9.09 -2.13
C LEU A 45 17.79 -9.51 -0.67
N PRO A 46 16.64 -9.14 -0.07
CA PRO A 46 16.25 -9.60 1.25
C PRO A 46 16.18 -11.13 1.31
N GLY A 47 16.48 -11.72 2.47
CA GLY A 47 16.52 -13.17 2.66
C GLY A 47 17.88 -13.80 2.34
N THR A 48 18.48 -13.46 1.19
CA THR A 48 19.76 -14.05 0.75
C THR A 48 20.98 -13.17 0.99
N GLY A 49 20.82 -11.85 0.96
CA GLY A 49 21.93 -10.89 1.02
C GLY A 49 22.74 -10.81 -0.28
N GLU A 50 22.28 -11.43 -1.36
CA GLU A 50 22.93 -11.34 -2.66
C GLU A 50 22.89 -9.90 -3.19
N LYS A 51 24.02 -9.44 -3.73
CA LYS A 51 24.10 -8.10 -4.31
C LYS A 51 23.31 -8.04 -5.63
N LEU A 52 22.46 -7.04 -5.76
CA LEU A 52 21.70 -6.84 -6.98
C LEU A 52 22.59 -6.30 -8.11
N PRO A 53 22.31 -6.68 -9.38
CA PRO A 53 22.92 -6.04 -10.53
C PRO A 53 22.59 -4.54 -10.60
N PRO A 54 23.38 -3.75 -11.35
CA PRO A 54 23.03 -2.35 -11.63
C PRO A 54 21.62 -2.20 -12.23
N ASP A 55 20.98 -1.08 -11.93
CA ASP A 55 19.65 -0.68 -12.43
C ASP A 55 18.48 -1.58 -11.98
N PHE A 56 18.71 -2.50 -11.05
CA PHE A 56 17.64 -3.25 -10.40
C PHE A 56 17.00 -2.41 -9.29
N ALA A 57 15.67 -2.38 -9.27
CA ALA A 57 14.88 -1.72 -8.25
C ALA A 57 13.63 -2.55 -7.98
N PHE A 58 13.57 -3.14 -6.79
CA PHE A 58 12.43 -3.93 -6.35
C PHE A 58 11.69 -3.27 -5.18
N GLN A 59 10.50 -3.76 -4.92
CA GLN A 59 9.73 -3.49 -3.72
C GLN A 59 9.27 -4.84 -3.15
N HIS A 60 9.08 -4.89 -1.84
CA HIS A 60 8.53 -6.07 -1.20
C HIS A 60 6.98 -6.00 -1.19
N PRO A 61 6.26 -6.98 -1.77
CA PRO A 61 4.82 -6.87 -1.96
C PRO A 61 4.02 -6.89 -0.65
N SER A 62 4.54 -7.49 0.43
CA SER A 62 3.88 -7.42 1.73
C SER A 62 3.84 -6.01 2.30
N ASP A 63 4.82 -5.15 1.96
CA ASP A 63 4.86 -3.77 2.46
C ASP A 63 3.67 -2.97 1.96
N TRP A 64 3.22 -3.22 0.74
CA TRP A 64 2.05 -2.56 0.19
C TRP A 64 0.82 -2.83 1.05
N ILE A 65 0.58 -4.10 1.41
CA ILE A 65 -0.60 -4.48 2.20
C ILE A 65 -0.46 -4.01 3.65
N GLU A 66 0.69 -4.27 4.28
CA GLU A 66 0.94 -3.92 5.68
C GLU A 66 0.89 -2.41 5.91
N SER A 67 1.57 -1.63 5.06
CA SER A 67 1.56 -0.18 5.17
C SER A 67 0.21 0.42 4.78
N ALA A 68 -0.53 -0.17 3.83
CA ALA A 68 -1.89 0.30 3.51
C ALA A 68 -2.84 0.10 4.70
N VAL A 69 -2.75 -1.03 5.42
CA VAL A 69 -3.54 -1.25 6.64
C VAL A 69 -3.23 -0.17 7.68
N THR A 70 -1.95 0.09 7.95
CA THR A 70 -1.52 1.10 8.93
C THR A 70 -1.97 2.51 8.53
N ALA A 71 -1.78 2.87 7.26
CA ALA A 71 -2.19 4.17 6.72
C ALA A 71 -3.71 4.36 6.79
N VAL A 72 -4.50 3.37 6.37
CA VAL A 72 -5.97 3.44 6.42
C VAL A 72 -6.48 3.61 7.85
N GLN A 73 -6.00 2.79 8.79
CA GLN A 73 -6.43 2.87 10.18
C GLN A 73 -6.12 4.25 10.78
N SER A 74 -4.94 4.80 10.45
CA SER A 74 -4.52 6.11 10.93
C SER A 74 -5.33 7.25 10.30
N ALA A 75 -5.59 7.19 8.98
CA ALA A 75 -6.37 8.19 8.26
C ALA A 75 -7.85 8.20 8.69
N VAL A 76 -8.46 7.02 8.89
CA VAL A 76 -9.84 6.88 9.41
C VAL A 76 -9.94 7.47 10.83
N LYS A 77 -8.97 7.17 11.69
CA LYS A 77 -8.89 7.74 13.03
C LYS A 77 -8.73 9.26 13.00
N ALA A 78 -7.89 9.79 12.09
CA ALA A 78 -7.68 11.22 11.92
C ALA A 78 -8.95 11.93 11.42
N ALA A 79 -9.70 11.28 10.53
CA ALA A 79 -10.98 11.76 10.01
C ALA A 79 -12.12 11.72 11.05
N GLY A 80 -11.95 10.97 12.14
CA GLY A 80 -12.97 10.85 13.19
C GLY A 80 -14.25 10.14 12.72
N ILE A 81 -14.13 9.23 11.75
CA ILE A 81 -15.24 8.44 11.22
C ILE A 81 -15.10 6.96 11.60
N ASP A 82 -16.22 6.23 11.55
CA ASP A 82 -16.25 4.78 11.64
C ASP A 82 -16.14 4.12 10.26
N GLY A 83 -15.66 2.87 10.22
CA GLY A 83 -15.46 2.14 8.96
C GLY A 83 -16.74 1.86 8.17
N ASP A 84 -17.90 1.83 8.81
CA ASP A 84 -19.21 1.65 8.17
C ASP A 84 -19.68 2.90 7.39
N GLN A 85 -18.99 4.03 7.57
CA GLN A 85 -19.21 5.28 6.85
C GLN A 85 -18.45 5.33 5.51
N VAL A 86 -17.52 4.40 5.29
CA VAL A 86 -16.73 4.31 4.07
C VAL A 86 -17.53 3.61 2.97
N VAL A 87 -17.80 4.30 1.87
CA VAL A 87 -18.62 3.80 0.76
C VAL A 87 -17.82 3.22 -0.41
N GLY A 88 -16.50 3.42 -0.41
CA GLY A 88 -15.63 2.92 -1.47
C GLY A 88 -14.16 3.20 -1.19
N ILE A 89 -13.30 2.44 -1.86
CA ILE A 89 -11.85 2.60 -1.83
C ILE A 89 -11.37 2.72 -3.28
N GLY A 90 -10.60 3.77 -3.57
CA GLY A 90 -9.85 3.96 -4.80
C GLY A 90 -8.38 3.67 -4.57
N VAL A 91 -7.70 3.19 -5.60
CA VAL A 91 -6.26 2.90 -5.56
C VAL A 91 -5.60 3.56 -6.75
N ASP A 92 -4.52 4.27 -6.50
CA ASP A 92 -3.53 4.68 -7.48
C ASP A 92 -2.15 4.16 -7.07
N PHE A 93 -1.33 3.85 -8.05
CA PHE A 93 -0.05 3.17 -7.82
C PHE A 93 0.98 3.70 -8.80
N THR A 94 2.26 3.65 -8.42
CA THR A 94 3.36 3.76 -9.38
C THR A 94 3.11 2.87 -10.60
N SER A 95 3.23 3.46 -11.79
CA SER A 95 2.98 2.73 -13.04
C SER A 95 4.15 1.82 -13.39
N CYS A 96 3.85 0.66 -14.00
CA CYS A 96 4.83 -0.33 -14.46
C CYS A 96 5.61 -1.05 -13.33
N THR A 97 5.11 -1.01 -12.09
CA THR A 97 5.57 -1.86 -10.99
C THR A 97 4.93 -3.24 -11.11
N MET A 98 5.56 -4.13 -11.89
CA MET A 98 5.02 -5.44 -12.23
C MET A 98 5.39 -6.50 -11.18
N LEU A 99 4.44 -7.36 -10.82
CA LEU A 99 4.64 -8.45 -9.88
C LEU A 99 4.18 -9.78 -10.49
N PRO A 100 5.09 -10.76 -10.69
CA PRO A 100 4.66 -12.11 -11.03
C PRO A 100 3.97 -12.76 -9.82
N ALA A 101 2.81 -13.35 -10.07
CA ALA A 101 1.98 -13.99 -9.05
C ALA A 101 1.35 -15.29 -9.57
N LEU A 102 0.95 -16.15 -8.64
CA LEU A 102 0.08 -17.28 -8.92
C LEU A 102 -1.33 -16.82 -9.31
N ALA A 103 -2.15 -17.74 -9.82
CA ALA A 103 -3.52 -17.45 -10.25
C ALA A 103 -4.45 -16.94 -9.13
N ASP A 104 -4.11 -17.22 -7.86
CA ASP A 104 -4.84 -16.72 -6.69
C ASP A 104 -4.35 -15.36 -6.19
N GLY A 105 -3.37 -14.75 -6.88
CA GLY A 105 -2.78 -13.47 -6.51
C GLY A 105 -1.56 -13.58 -5.59
N THR A 106 -1.15 -14.78 -5.18
CA THR A 106 0.03 -14.96 -4.31
C THR A 106 1.29 -14.50 -5.04
N PRO A 107 2.03 -13.50 -4.53
CA PRO A 107 3.31 -13.08 -5.10
C PRO A 107 4.30 -14.24 -5.14
N LEU A 108 5.00 -14.46 -6.26
CA LEU A 108 5.91 -15.61 -6.36
C LEU A 108 7.00 -15.59 -5.29
N CYS A 109 7.52 -14.42 -4.92
CA CYS A 109 8.55 -14.30 -3.87
C CYS A 109 8.07 -14.70 -2.47
N LEU A 110 6.76 -14.87 -2.26
CA LEU A 110 6.18 -15.36 -1.00
C LEU A 110 5.82 -16.86 -1.05
N ASP A 111 5.95 -17.50 -2.20
CA ASP A 111 5.77 -18.95 -2.35
C ASP A 111 7.09 -19.67 -2.09
N GLU A 112 7.07 -20.69 -1.23
CA GLU A 112 8.27 -21.45 -0.83
C GLU A 112 9.10 -22.01 -1.99
N ARG A 113 8.48 -22.26 -3.16
CA ARG A 113 9.18 -22.77 -4.34
C ARG A 113 10.09 -21.74 -5.01
N PHE A 114 9.83 -20.46 -4.79
CA PHE A 114 10.56 -19.33 -5.38
C PHE A 114 11.11 -18.35 -4.34
N ALA A 115 10.78 -18.56 -3.06
CA ALA A 115 11.38 -17.83 -1.96
C ALA A 115 12.91 -18.02 -2.00
N ALA A 116 13.63 -16.91 -1.85
CA ALA A 116 15.08 -16.83 -1.93
C ALA A 116 15.71 -17.10 -0.55
#